data_AF-A0AA42ZKP5-F1
#
_entry.id   AF-A0AA42ZKP5-F1
#
_cell.length_a   1.000
_cell.length_b   1.000
_cell.length_c   1.000
_cell.angle_alpha   90.00
_cell.angle_beta   90.00
_cell.angle_gamma   90.00
#
_symmetry.space_group_name_H-M   'P 1'
#
loop_
_entity.id
_entity.type
_entity.pdbx_description
1 polymer ?
#
loop_
_entity_poly.entity_id
_entity_poly.type
_entity_poly.pdbx_seq_one_letter_code
_entity_poly.pdbx_strand_id
1 'polypeptide(L)'
;MTVAARGFLDLVADLRSVADSDASGVTDPIALPAVPGGYLLLARLATALPLEVARLSATTLPAGWYVYAGSARGPGGIRARAGRHLQRGKRPHWHVDYLTEAAADLWVFAAPGGRECDLLRGLLARPAFDTALAGFGSSDCRFCASHLLAVRPGHAGQDRHCPEPGRRRTGAQFK
;
A
#
# COMPACT_ATOMS: atom_id res chain seq x y z
N MET A 1 -27.60 9.81 -0.06
CA MET A 1 -26.21 9.37 -0.38
C MET A 1 -26.20 8.86 -1.82
N THR A 2 -25.38 9.41 -2.70
CA THR A 2 -25.30 9.02 -4.12
C THR A 2 -24.67 7.63 -4.27
N VAL A 3 -25.07 6.86 -5.29
CA VAL A 3 -24.53 5.53 -5.62
C VAL A 3 -22.99 5.50 -5.65
N ALA A 4 -22.36 6.57 -6.15
CA ALA A 4 -20.91 6.72 -6.16
C ALA A 4 -20.25 6.74 -4.77
N ALA A 5 -20.91 7.35 -3.77
CA ALA A 5 -20.41 7.38 -2.40
C ALA A 5 -20.54 6.01 -1.73
N ARG A 6 -21.62 5.28 -2.01
CA ARG A 6 -21.82 3.90 -1.53
C ARG A 6 -20.75 2.96 -2.09
N GLY A 7 -20.50 3.01 -3.40
CA GLY A 7 -19.45 2.20 -4.02
C GLY A 7 -18.05 2.45 -3.46
N PHE A 8 -17.73 3.68 -3.06
CA PHE A 8 -16.44 3.97 -2.41
C PHE A 8 -16.36 3.45 -0.97
N LEU A 9 -17.45 3.46 -0.21
CA LEU A 9 -17.49 2.88 1.13
C LEU A 9 -17.31 1.36 1.08
N ASP A 10 -18.01 0.69 0.17
CA ASP A 10 -17.90 -0.76 -0.04
C ASP A 10 -16.46 -1.14 -0.43
N LEU A 11 -15.85 -0.41 -1.36
CA LEU A 11 -14.46 -0.60 -1.78
C LEU A 11 -13.46 -0.49 -0.62
N VAL A 12 -13.70 0.41 0.35
CA VAL A 12 -12.82 0.54 1.52
C VAL A 12 -13.11 -0.51 2.58
N ALA A 13 -14.36 -0.95 2.72
CA ALA A 13 -14.71 -2.07 3.58
C ALA A 13 -14.03 -3.36 3.10
N ASP A 14 -14.06 -3.63 1.79
CA ASP A 14 -13.37 -4.79 1.20
C ASP A 14 -11.85 -4.73 1.42
N LEU A 15 -11.25 -3.57 1.17
CA LEU A 15 -9.83 -3.35 1.42
C LEU A 15 -9.45 -3.61 2.88
N ARG A 16 -10.26 -3.10 3.82
CA ARG A 16 -10.05 -3.30 5.25
C ARG A 16 -10.23 -4.76 5.64
N SER A 17 -11.24 -5.44 5.09
CA SER A 17 -11.45 -6.87 5.34
C SER A 17 -10.24 -7.70 4.94
N VAL A 18 -9.56 -7.36 3.84
CA VAL A 18 -8.31 -8.04 3.46
C VAL A 18 -7.17 -7.66 4.40
N ALA A 19 -6.96 -6.37 4.68
CA ALA A 19 -5.84 -5.91 5.51
C ALA A 19 -5.93 -6.35 6.98
N ASP A 20 -7.14 -6.52 7.51
CA ASP A 20 -7.39 -6.99 8.87
C ASP A 20 -7.40 -8.53 8.96
N SER A 21 -7.32 -9.24 7.82
CA SER A 21 -7.24 -10.71 7.76
C SER A 21 -5.80 -11.19 7.55
N ASP A 22 -5.50 -12.42 7.97
CA ASP A 22 -4.25 -13.12 7.59
C ASP A 22 -4.31 -13.70 6.17
N ALA A 23 -5.22 -13.22 5.32
CA ALA A 23 -5.32 -13.67 3.94
C ALA A 23 -4.01 -13.35 3.22
N SER A 24 -3.49 -14.36 2.52
CA SER A 24 -2.33 -14.24 1.63
C SER A 24 -2.80 -14.46 0.20
N GLY A 25 -2.27 -13.71 -0.75
CA GLY A 25 -2.74 -13.79 -2.12
C GLY A 25 -2.26 -12.68 -3.04
N VAL A 26 -2.46 -12.91 -4.33
CA VAL A 26 -2.21 -11.93 -5.39
C VAL A 26 -3.46 -11.87 -6.27
N THR A 27 -4.00 -10.68 -6.53
CA THR A 27 -5.11 -10.52 -7.48
C THR A 27 -4.69 -11.00 -8.87
N ASP A 28 -5.52 -11.84 -9.50
CA ASP A 28 -5.34 -12.21 -10.90
C ASP A 28 -5.65 -10.99 -11.81
N PRO A 29 -4.68 -10.52 -12.61
CA PRO A 29 -4.91 -9.41 -13.54
C PRO A 29 -6.09 -9.63 -14.50
N ILE A 30 -6.42 -10.88 -14.85
CA ILE A 30 -7.51 -11.17 -15.80
C ILE A 30 -8.89 -10.83 -15.24
N ALA A 31 -9.02 -10.74 -13.92
CA ALA A 31 -10.26 -10.37 -13.24
C ALA A 31 -10.49 -8.84 -13.24
N LEU A 32 -9.47 -8.03 -13.56
CA LEU A 32 -9.57 -6.57 -13.53
C LEU A 32 -10.24 -5.99 -14.77
N PRO A 33 -11.02 -4.91 -14.67
CA PRO A 33 -11.68 -4.33 -15.84
C PRO A 33 -10.67 -3.64 -16.77
N ALA A 34 -10.81 -3.83 -18.09
CA ALA A 34 -9.98 -3.22 -19.12
C ALA A 34 -10.47 -1.82 -19.51
N VAL A 35 -10.83 -1.00 -18.52
CA VAL A 35 -11.40 0.35 -18.70
C VAL A 35 -10.56 1.41 -17.99
N PRO A 36 -10.60 2.68 -18.42
CA PRO A 36 -9.91 3.76 -17.72
C PRO A 36 -10.49 4.01 -16.32
N GLY A 37 -9.63 4.41 -15.39
CA GLY A 37 -10.06 4.79 -14.04
C GLY A 37 -8.93 4.82 -13.02
N GLY A 38 -9.33 4.82 -11.75
CA GLY A 38 -8.43 4.70 -10.61
C GLY A 38 -8.44 3.28 -10.05
N TYR A 39 -7.46 2.97 -9.22
CA TYR A 39 -7.42 1.73 -8.45
C TYR A 39 -6.70 1.95 -7.13
N LEU A 40 -7.02 1.12 -6.15
CA LEU A 40 -6.23 0.95 -4.96
C LEU A 40 -5.45 -0.35 -5.07
N LEU A 41 -4.15 -0.31 -4.81
CA LEU A 41 -3.30 -1.48 -4.69
C LEU A 41 -2.91 -1.63 -3.22
N LEU A 42 -3.37 -2.71 -2.59
CA LEU A 42 -3.02 -3.09 -1.22
C LEU A 42 -1.83 -4.04 -1.26
N ALA A 43 -0.75 -3.71 -0.57
CA ALA A 43 0.48 -4.48 -0.51
C ALA A 43 0.83 -4.80 0.95
N ARG A 44 1.20 -6.06 1.22
CA ARG A 44 1.77 -6.44 2.51
C ARG A 44 3.28 -6.62 2.39
N LEU A 45 4.04 -5.86 3.17
CA LEU A 45 5.45 -6.09 3.40
C LEU A 45 5.62 -6.98 4.63
N ALA A 46 6.14 -8.20 4.43
CA ALA A 46 6.44 -9.11 5.55
C ALA A 46 7.69 -8.67 6.34
N THR A 47 8.58 -7.92 5.70
CA THR A 47 9.79 -7.34 6.29
C THR A 47 9.96 -5.90 5.82
N ALA A 48 10.78 -5.11 6.53
CA ALA A 48 11.07 -3.75 6.11
C ALA A 48 11.74 -3.71 4.73
N LEU A 49 11.36 -2.73 3.91
CA LEU A 49 11.87 -2.51 2.56
C LEU A 49 12.73 -1.24 2.53
N PRO A 50 14.06 -1.35 2.38
CA PRO A 50 14.89 -0.22 2.02
C PRO A 50 14.53 0.31 0.64
N LEU A 51 14.37 1.63 0.52
CA LEU A 51 14.10 2.34 -0.72
C LEU A 51 15.24 3.30 -1.02
N GLU A 52 16.08 2.92 -1.97
CA GLU A 52 17.14 3.79 -2.51
C GLU A 52 16.63 4.53 -3.75
N VAL A 53 15.57 5.32 -3.56
CA VAL A 53 14.98 6.10 -4.65
C VAL A 53 15.23 7.58 -4.41
N ALA A 54 15.91 8.21 -5.37
CA ALA A 54 16.19 9.64 -5.30
C ALA A 54 14.89 10.45 -5.12
N ARG A 55 14.96 11.52 -4.30
CA ARG A 55 13.86 12.46 -4.00
C ARG A 55 12.77 11.96 -3.04
N LEU A 56 12.91 10.78 -2.42
CA LEU A 56 12.07 10.37 -1.30
C LEU A 56 12.65 10.85 0.03
N SER A 57 11.77 11.21 0.97
CA SER A 57 12.15 11.78 2.27
C SER A 57 12.61 10.75 3.31
N ALA A 58 12.24 9.48 3.13
CA ALA A 58 12.67 8.36 3.96
C ALA A 58 13.26 7.25 3.10
N THR A 59 14.20 6.51 3.69
CA THR A 59 15.00 5.47 3.04
C THR A 59 14.47 4.06 3.30
N THR A 60 13.42 3.88 4.10
CA THR A 60 12.90 2.56 4.46
C THR A 60 11.40 2.61 4.75
N LEU A 61 10.66 1.65 4.19
CA LEU A 61 9.28 1.33 4.58
C LEU A 61 9.32 0.19 5.60
N PRO A 62 8.75 0.34 6.81
CA PRO A 62 8.61 -0.76 7.76
C PRO A 62 7.81 -1.96 7.20
N ALA A 63 7.86 -3.08 7.92
CA ALA A 63 6.91 -4.17 7.66
C ALA A 63 5.48 -3.70 7.96
N GLY A 64 4.50 -4.17 7.20
CA GLY A 64 3.11 -3.81 7.37
C GLY A 64 2.32 -3.69 6.07
N TRP A 65 1.13 -3.13 6.19
CA TRP A 65 0.19 -2.95 5.09
C TRP A 65 0.26 -1.55 4.50
N TYR A 66 0.25 -1.48 3.18
CA TYR A 66 0.32 -0.25 2.42
C TYR A 66 -0.77 -0.22 1.38
N VAL A 67 -1.40 0.94 1.18
CA VAL A 67 -2.32 1.18 0.09
C VAL A 67 -1.78 2.27 -0.83
N TYR A 68 -1.67 1.93 -2.11
CA TYR A 68 -1.28 2.84 -3.16
C TYR A 68 -2.49 3.22 -4.02
N ALA A 69 -2.72 4.51 -4.21
CA ALA A 69 -3.74 5.01 -5.14
C ALA A 69 -3.09 5.29 -6.51
N GLY A 70 -3.55 4.58 -7.55
CA GLY A 70 -3.03 4.74 -8.90
C GLY A 70 -4.10 5.10 -9.93
N SER A 71 -3.66 5.66 -11.05
CA SER A 71 -4.50 6.02 -12.21
C SER A 71 -4.10 5.24 -13.45
N ALA A 72 -5.08 4.75 -14.21
CA ALA A 72 -4.87 4.04 -15.46
C ALA A 72 -5.71 4.68 -16.57
N ARG A 73 -5.09 5.61 -17.31
CA ARG A 73 -5.72 6.33 -18.43
C ARG A 73 -5.20 5.91 -19.82
N GLY A 74 -4.18 5.06 -19.86
CA GLY A 74 -3.59 4.55 -21.10
C GLY A 74 -4.34 3.35 -21.67
N PRO A 75 -3.86 2.80 -22.80
CA PRO A 75 -4.41 1.61 -23.43
C PRO A 75 -4.53 0.42 -22.46
N GLY A 76 -5.64 -0.32 -22.52
CA GLY A 76 -5.92 -1.46 -21.65
C GLY A 76 -6.34 -1.10 -20.22
N GLY A 77 -6.37 0.20 -19.87
CA GLY A 77 -6.98 0.70 -18.64
C GLY A 77 -6.39 0.10 -17.35
N ILE A 78 -7.25 -0.05 -16.34
CA ILE A 78 -6.88 -0.57 -15.01
C ILE A 78 -6.21 -1.94 -15.14
N ARG A 79 -6.80 -2.87 -15.91
CA ARG A 79 -6.24 -4.20 -16.16
C ARG A 79 -4.77 -4.15 -16.58
N ALA A 80 -4.44 -3.36 -17.60
CA ALA A 80 -3.08 -3.30 -18.11
C ALA A 80 -2.10 -2.69 -17.09
N ARG A 81 -2.46 -1.55 -16.48
CA ARG A 81 -1.53 -0.86 -15.58
C ARG A 81 -1.35 -1.61 -14.25
N ALA A 82 -2.45 -2.00 -13.60
CA ALA A 82 -2.38 -2.77 -12.37
C ALA A 82 -1.80 -4.18 -12.60
N GLY A 83 -2.12 -4.80 -13.75
CA GLY A 83 -1.52 -6.08 -14.15
C GLY A 83 0.00 -6.02 -14.23
N ARG A 84 0.58 -4.94 -14.79
CA ARG A 84 2.04 -4.74 -14.76
C ARG A 84 2.59 -4.67 -13.33
N HIS A 85 1.89 -4.01 -12.41
CA HIS A 85 2.35 -3.93 -11.01
C HIS A 85 2.30 -5.28 -10.30
N LEU A 86 1.35 -6.13 -10.66
CA LEU A 86 1.17 -7.49 -10.12
C LEU A 86 2.20 -8.51 -10.64
N GLN A 87 2.83 -8.26 -11.80
CA GLN A 87 3.89 -9.11 -12.33
C GLN A 87 5.11 -9.13 -11.39
N ARG A 88 5.80 -10.28 -11.30
CA ARG A 88 7.02 -10.47 -10.50
C ARG A 88 8.26 -10.57 -11.39
N GLY A 89 9.43 -10.26 -10.83
CA GLY A 89 10.71 -10.32 -11.55
C GLY A 89 10.86 -9.22 -12.61
N LYS A 90 10.02 -8.18 -12.55
CA LYS A 90 10.09 -7.06 -13.50
C LYS A 90 11.16 -6.07 -13.04
N ARG A 91 11.76 -5.36 -13.99
CA ARG A 91 12.62 -4.22 -13.66
C ARG A 91 11.75 -3.06 -13.16
N PRO A 92 11.96 -2.54 -11.94
CA PRO A 92 11.20 -1.41 -11.43
C PRO A 92 11.34 -0.19 -12.33
N HIS A 93 10.22 0.46 -12.65
CA HIS A 93 10.18 1.71 -13.42
C HIS A 93 9.48 2.82 -12.65
N TRP A 94 8.42 2.48 -11.90
CA TRP A 94 7.69 3.40 -11.04
C TRP A 94 7.96 3.10 -9.57
N HIS A 95 7.79 4.10 -8.69
CA HIS A 95 7.99 3.93 -7.23
C HIS A 95 7.23 2.71 -6.69
N VAL A 96 5.97 2.53 -7.09
CA VAL A 96 5.14 1.38 -6.68
C VAL A 96 5.68 0.03 -7.15
N ASP A 97 6.50 -0.04 -8.21
CA ASP A 97 7.08 -1.32 -8.64
C ASP A 97 8.10 -1.85 -7.63
N TYR A 98 8.84 -0.97 -6.94
CA TYR A 98 9.76 -1.38 -5.85
C TYR A 98 8.98 -2.02 -4.69
N LEU A 99 7.85 -1.40 -4.34
CA LEU A 99 6.94 -1.94 -3.34
C LEU A 99 6.38 -3.30 -3.77
N THR A 100 5.92 -3.42 -5.02
CA THR A 100 5.24 -4.63 -5.48
C THR A 100 6.20 -5.78 -5.79
N GLU A 101 7.47 -5.52 -6.10
CA GLU A 101 8.47 -6.59 -6.17
C GLU A 101 8.75 -7.19 -4.78
N ALA A 102 8.77 -6.36 -3.72
CA ALA A 102 9.08 -6.80 -2.36
C ALA A 102 7.86 -7.31 -1.56
N ALA A 103 6.64 -6.98 -1.98
CA ALA A 103 5.42 -7.35 -1.26
C ALA A 103 5.25 -8.88 -1.18
N ALA A 104 4.89 -9.39 -0.01
CA ALA A 104 4.47 -10.79 0.14
C ALA A 104 3.14 -11.02 -0.58
N ASP A 105 2.23 -10.04 -0.48
CA ASP A 105 0.88 -10.14 -1.01
C ASP A 105 0.42 -8.85 -1.68
N LEU A 106 -0.46 -8.97 -2.66
CA LEU A 106 -0.91 -7.85 -3.51
C LEU A 106 -2.37 -7.98 -3.93
N TRP A 107 -3.22 -7.05 -3.51
CA TRP A 107 -4.60 -6.97 -3.98
C TRP A 107 -4.87 -5.68 -4.72
N VAL A 108 -5.76 -5.74 -5.71
CA VAL A 108 -6.18 -4.57 -6.49
C VAL A 108 -7.70 -4.41 -6.41
N PHE A 109 -8.12 -3.24 -5.96
CA PHE A 109 -9.51 -2.80 -5.93
C PHE A 109 -9.74 -1.77 -7.02
N ALA A 110 -10.48 -2.14 -8.06
CA ALA A 110 -10.71 -1.29 -9.23
C ALA A 110 -11.79 -0.23 -8.93
N ALA A 111 -11.56 1.00 -9.38
CA ALA A 111 -12.54 2.08 -9.38
C ALA A 111 -12.68 2.67 -10.80
N PRO A 112 -13.45 2.02 -11.70
CA PRO A 112 -13.71 2.52 -13.04
C PRO A 112 -14.20 3.98 -13.03
N GLY A 113 -13.63 4.83 -13.89
CA GLY A 113 -13.92 6.27 -13.92
C GLY A 113 -13.45 7.08 -12.70
N GLY A 114 -12.95 6.42 -11.64
CA GLY A 114 -12.39 7.06 -10.46
C GLY A 114 -11.10 7.83 -10.75
N ARG A 115 -10.78 8.80 -9.89
CA ARG A 115 -9.49 9.51 -9.91
C ARG A 115 -8.67 9.14 -8.68
N GLU A 116 -7.39 8.85 -8.87
CA GLU A 116 -6.49 8.43 -7.78
C GLU A 116 -6.48 9.41 -6.60
N CYS A 117 -6.47 10.73 -6.87
CA CYS A 117 -6.46 11.73 -5.80
C CYS A 117 -7.76 11.75 -4.99
N ASP A 118 -8.90 11.42 -5.59
CA ASP A 118 -10.17 11.36 -4.86
C ASP A 118 -10.25 10.10 -3.99
N LEU A 119 -9.76 8.96 -4.52
CA LEU A 119 -9.61 7.73 -3.75
C LEU A 119 -8.69 7.95 -2.55
N LEU A 120 -7.52 8.56 -2.78
CA LEU A 120 -6.55 8.87 -1.73
C LEU A 120 -7.14 9.79 -0.66
N ARG A 121 -7.79 10.90 -1.06
CA ARG A 121 -8.45 11.82 -0.12
C ARG A 121 -9.52 11.13 0.70
N GLY A 122 -10.32 10.28 0.06
CA GLY A 122 -11.35 9.52 0.76
C GLY A 122 -10.76 8.53 1.77
N LEU A 123 -9.60 7.92 1.50
CA LEU A 123 -8.88 7.08 2.46
C LEU A 123 -8.33 7.91 3.63
N LEU A 124 -7.67 9.03 3.34
CA LEU A 124 -7.10 9.93 4.35
C LEU A 124 -8.16 10.55 5.29
N ALA A 125 -9.42 10.64 4.85
CA ALA A 125 -10.52 11.07 5.70
C ALA A 125 -10.91 10.03 6.79
N ARG A 126 -10.23 8.87 6.83
CA ARG A 126 -10.50 7.79 7.78
C ARG A 126 -9.28 7.57 8.69
N PRO A 127 -9.49 7.25 9.97
CA PRO A 127 -8.42 7.17 10.96
C PRO A 127 -7.46 5.99 10.75
N ALA A 128 -7.78 5.05 9.86
CA ALA A 128 -6.99 3.85 9.62
C ALA A 128 -5.83 4.04 8.63
N PHE A 129 -5.70 5.21 7.99
CA PHE A 129 -4.72 5.46 6.95
C PHE A 129 -3.89 6.70 7.24
N ASP A 130 -2.56 6.54 7.19
CA ASP A 130 -1.61 7.63 7.36
C ASP A 130 -0.73 7.75 6.12
N THR A 131 -0.18 8.93 5.84
CA THR A 131 0.78 9.09 4.73
C THR A 131 2.04 8.28 5.02
N ALA A 132 2.38 7.31 4.16
CA ALA A 132 3.52 6.42 4.39
C ALA A 132 4.85 7.10 4.10
N LEU A 133 4.94 7.77 2.95
CA LEU A 133 6.21 8.31 2.46
C LEU A 133 5.98 9.46 1.50
N ALA A 134 6.35 10.68 1.90
CA ALA A 134 6.18 11.86 1.06
C ALA A 134 7.01 11.75 -0.24
N GLY A 135 6.41 12.16 -1.35
CA GLY A 135 6.94 12.06 -2.72
C GLY A 135 6.67 10.72 -3.42
N PHE A 136 6.15 9.71 -2.71
CA PHE A 136 5.93 8.40 -3.31
C PHE A 136 4.74 8.42 -4.28
N GLY A 137 4.98 8.06 -5.53
CA GLY A 137 3.99 8.04 -6.62
C GLY A 137 3.23 9.34 -6.90
N SER A 138 3.68 10.49 -6.37
CA SER A 138 3.02 11.78 -6.53
C SER A 138 3.81 12.77 -7.41
N SER A 139 4.83 12.32 -8.16
CA SER A 139 5.71 13.19 -8.94
C SER A 139 4.99 14.05 -9.98
N ASP A 140 3.85 13.61 -10.50
CA ASP A 140 2.99 14.32 -11.44
C ASP A 140 1.78 15.00 -10.76
N CYS A 141 1.66 14.89 -9.43
CA CYS A 141 0.58 15.45 -8.63
C CYS A 141 1.07 16.61 -7.75
N ARG A 142 0.50 17.79 -7.94
CA ARG A 142 0.88 19.01 -7.18
C ARG A 142 0.20 19.14 -5.82
N PHE A 143 -0.81 18.31 -5.54
CA PHE A 143 -1.70 18.46 -4.38
C PHE A 143 -1.51 17.39 -3.32
N CYS A 144 -1.00 16.21 -3.70
CA CYS A 144 -0.85 15.09 -2.79
C CYS A 144 0.59 15.00 -2.31
N ALA A 145 0.79 14.97 -0.98
CA ALA A 145 2.10 14.74 -0.40
C ALA A 145 2.67 13.36 -0.78
N SER A 146 1.79 12.37 -0.94
CA SER A 146 2.11 11.01 -1.39
C SER A 146 0.88 10.38 -2.00
N HIS A 147 1.05 9.39 -2.88
CA HIS A 147 -0.01 8.46 -3.28
C HIS A 147 0.08 7.11 -2.56
N LEU A 148 1.02 6.96 -1.62
CA LEU A 148 1.18 5.80 -0.76
C LEU A 148 0.77 6.13 0.68
N LEU A 149 -0.15 5.34 1.21
CA LEU A 149 -0.57 5.39 2.60
C LEU A 149 -0.17 4.10 3.31
N ALA A 150 0.16 4.21 4.60
CA ALA A 150 0.28 3.08 5.50
C ALA A 150 -1.11 2.79 6.08
N VAL A 151 -1.45 1.51 6.20
CA VAL A 151 -2.64 1.07 6.90
C VAL A 151 -2.24 0.84 8.35
N ARG A 152 -2.85 1.57 9.27
CA ARG A 152 -2.67 1.33 10.69
C ARG A 152 -3.24 -0.05 11.02
N PRO A 153 -2.49 -0.90 11.75
CA PRO A 153 -3.07 -2.12 12.27
C PRO A 153 -4.31 -1.75 13.10
N GLY A 154 -5.43 -2.44 12.85
CA GLY A 154 -6.60 -2.29 13.70
C GLY A 154 -6.19 -2.60 15.13
N HIS A 155 -6.59 -1.78 16.09
CA HIS A 155 -6.42 -2.07 17.52
C HIS A 155 -7.38 -3.21 17.92
N ALA A 156 -7.20 -4.41 17.37
CA ALA A 156 -7.79 -5.61 17.92
C ALA A 156 -6.95 -6.00 19.14
N GLY A 157 -7.38 -5.57 20.34
CA GLY A 157 -6.92 -6.10 21.63
C GLY A 157 -5.41 -6.07 21.89
N GLN A 158 -5.00 -5.24 22.86
CA GLN A 158 -3.70 -5.27 23.55
C GLN A 158 -3.16 -6.71 23.65
N ASP A 159 -1.93 -6.97 23.21
CA ASP A 159 -0.85 -7.02 24.20
C ASP A 159 0.31 -6.08 23.89
N ARG A 160 0.51 -5.17 24.84
CA ARG A 160 1.75 -4.46 25.05
C ARG A 160 2.77 -5.46 25.59
N HIS A 161 3.51 -6.14 24.72
CA HIS A 161 4.82 -6.65 25.12
C HIS A 161 5.75 -6.88 23.94
N CYS A 162 6.68 -5.95 23.74
CA CYS A 162 8.08 -6.30 23.49
C CYS A 162 8.95 -5.10 23.88
N PRO A 163 10.02 -5.33 24.65
CA PRO A 163 11.29 -5.32 23.94
C PRO A 163 12.09 -6.60 24.09
N GLU A 164 12.93 -6.78 23.08
CA GLU A 164 13.67 -7.93 22.56
C GLU A 164 14.63 -8.67 23.50
N PRO A 165 15.10 -9.87 23.07
CA PRO A 165 16.09 -10.64 23.82
C PRO A 165 17.51 -10.08 23.69
N GLY A 166 18.17 -9.92 24.85
CA GLY A 166 19.56 -10.35 25.03
C GLY A 166 20.65 -9.27 25.08
N ARG A 167 21.34 -9.22 26.23
CA ARG A 167 22.80 -9.41 26.22
C ARG A 167 23.30 -9.91 27.57
N ARG A 168 23.96 -11.06 27.56
CA ARG A 168 24.75 -11.59 28.67
C ARG A 168 25.79 -10.54 29.07
N ARG A 169 25.86 -10.19 30.36
CA ARG A 169 27.07 -9.57 30.91
C ARG A 169 28.00 -10.68 31.37
N THR A 170 29.10 -10.80 30.63
CA THR A 170 30.34 -11.46 31.01
C THR A 170 30.80 -10.99 32.39
N GLY A 171 31.40 -11.90 33.16
CA GLY A 171 31.87 -11.64 34.51
C GLY A 171 33.00 -10.61 34.60
N ALA A 172 33.17 -10.07 35.80
CA ALA A 172 34.43 -9.60 36.33
C ALA A 172 34.33 -9.70 37.86
N GLN A 173 35.03 -10.67 38.44
CA GLN A 173 35.45 -10.65 39.83
C GLN A 173 36.47 -9.52 39.98
N PHE A 174 36.28 -8.61 40.93
CA PHE A 174 37.39 -7.89 41.56
C PHE A 174 37.03 -7.53 43.00
N LYS A 175 37.78 -8.15 43.90
CA LYS A 175 38.06 -7.88 45.33
C LYS A 175 36.89 -7.71 46.29
#